data_AF-A0A0G1REW5-F1
#
_entry.id   AF-A0A0G1REW5-F1
#
_cell.length_a   1.000
_cell.length_b   1.000
_cell.length_c   1.000
_cell.angle_alpha   90.00
_cell.angle_beta   90.00
_cell.angle_gamma   90.00
#
_symmetry.space_group_name_H-M   'P 1'
#
loop_
_entity.id
_entity.type
_entity.pdbx_description
1 polymer ?
#
loop_
_entity_poly.entity_id
_entity_poly.type
_entity_poly.pdbx_seq_one_letter_code
_entity_poly.pdbx_strand_id
1 'polypeptide(L)'
;MSYVLAIEFVNSSPNVKAVAGIILAIPGATRLGTTETSSEFRLAKGSIVSFTYVPGQPKKITMPINSEHPGEFVDLATAIENFMATA
;
A
#
# COMPACT_ATOMS: atom_id res chain seq x y z
N MET A 1 -9.09 18.63 -5.96
CA MET A 1 -7.94 18.46 -5.05
C MET A 1 -7.53 16.99 -5.12
N SER A 2 -6.26 16.70 -5.42
CA SER A 2 -5.72 15.34 -5.35
C SER A 2 -5.12 15.15 -3.96
N TYR A 3 -5.59 14.14 -3.23
CA TYR A 3 -5.09 13.79 -1.91
C TYR A 3 -4.27 12.52 -2.04
N VAL A 4 -3.16 12.41 -1.32
CA VAL A 4 -2.35 11.19 -1.27
C VAL A 4 -2.45 10.63 0.13
N LEU A 5 -2.92 9.38 0.25
CA LEU A 5 -2.75 8.62 1.48
C LEU A 5 -1.28 8.26 1.62
N ALA A 6 -0.71 8.54 2.79
CA ALA A 6 0.64 8.16 3.16
C ALA A 6 0.58 7.43 4.51
N ILE A 7 0.89 6.13 4.50
CA ILE A 7 1.04 5.34 5.72
C ILE A 7 2.52 5.10 5.94
N GLU A 8 3.04 5.56 7.06
CA GLU A 8 4.45 5.47 7.43
C GLU A 8 4.64 4.44 8.55
N PHE A 9 5.50 3.46 8.30
CA PHE A 9 5.86 2.43 9.27
C PHE A 9 7.08 2.90 10.05
N VAL A 10 6.82 3.61 11.15
CA VAL A 10 7.86 4.10 12.08
C VAL A 10 8.17 3.00 13.09
N ASN A 11 9.45 2.64 13.25
CA ASN A 11 9.94 1.62 14.19
C ASN A 11 9.36 0.20 14.05
N SER A 12 8.51 -0.05 13.05
CA SER A 12 7.97 -1.36 12.73
C SER A 12 8.76 -1.97 11.57
N SER A 13 9.03 -3.27 11.67
CA SER A 13 9.79 -4.03 10.67
C SER A 13 8.88 -4.88 9.76
N PRO A 14 7.73 -4.42 9.22
CA PRO A 14 7.04 -5.25 8.26
C PRO A 14 7.98 -5.41 7.06
N ASN A 15 8.36 -6.66 6.78
CA ASN A 15 9.17 -6.97 5.61
C ASN A 15 8.37 -6.54 4.38
N VAL A 16 9.05 -6.03 3.34
CA VAL A 16 8.46 -5.66 2.04
C VAL A 16 7.51 -6.76 1.53
N LYS A 17 7.86 -8.04 1.78
CA LYS A 17 7.01 -9.18 1.43
C LYS A 17 5.67 -9.21 2.17
N ALA A 18 5.64 -8.83 3.45
CA ALA A 18 4.41 -8.78 4.24
C ALA A 18 3.48 -7.67 3.71
N VAL A 19 4.01 -6.47 3.50
CA VAL A 19 3.23 -5.35 2.95
C VAL A 19 2.70 -5.66 1.55
N ALA A 20 3.55 -6.23 0.69
CA ALA A 20 3.11 -6.64 -0.62
C ALA A 20 2.01 -7.73 -0.57
N GLY A 21 2.08 -8.64 0.40
CA GLY A 21 1.05 -9.64 0.64
C GLY A 21 -0.30 -9.02 1.06
N ILE A 22 -0.28 -8.01 1.93
CA ILE A 22 -1.49 -7.27 2.34
C ILE A 22 -2.17 -6.61 1.14
N ILE A 23 -1.40 -5.90 0.32
CA ILE A 23 -1.95 -5.19 -0.84
C ILE A 23 -2.52 -6.20 -1.85
N LEU A 24 -1.84 -7.32 -2.06
CA LEU A 24 -2.33 -8.40 -2.93
C LEU A 24 -3.52 -9.20 -2.36
N ALA A 25 -3.80 -9.09 -1.06
CA ALA A 25 -4.99 -9.68 -0.45
C ALA A 25 -6.27 -8.89 -0.77
N ILE A 26 -6.14 -7.64 -1.23
CA ILE A 26 -7.29 -6.85 -1.69
C ILE A 26 -7.83 -7.47 -2.99
N PRO A 27 -9.12 -7.83 -3.06
CA PRO A 27 -9.68 -8.46 -4.26
C PRO A 27 -9.44 -7.65 -5.53
N GLY A 28 -8.87 -8.29 -6.55
CA GLY A 28 -8.55 -7.67 -7.84
C GLY A 28 -7.28 -6.82 -7.85
N ALA A 29 -6.53 -6.75 -6.74
CA ALA A 29 -5.22 -6.14 -6.74
C ALA A 29 -4.21 -6.97 -7.54
N THR A 30 -3.38 -6.30 -8.34
CA THR A 30 -2.34 -6.92 -9.17
C THR A 30 -1.02 -6.20 -8.97
N ARG A 31 0.09 -6.92 -9.00
CA ARG A 31 1.43 -6.32 -8.95
C ARG A 31 1.81 -5.81 -10.33
N LEU A 32 2.19 -4.54 -10.42
CA LEU A 32 2.66 -3.91 -11.66
C LEU A 32 4.18 -4.00 -11.82
N GLY A 33 4.91 -3.88 -10.71
CA GLY A 33 6.37 -3.85 -10.75
C GLY A 33 6.99 -3.96 -9.36
N THR A 34 8.25 -4.38 -9.32
CA THR A 34 9.05 -4.45 -8.10
C THR A 34 10.50 -4.12 -8.42
N THR A 35 11.06 -3.21 -7.63
CA THR A 35 12.48 -2.87 -7.62
C THR A 35 13.05 -3.17 -6.23
N GLU A 36 14.33 -2.88 -6.03
CA GLU A 36 14.99 -3.01 -4.72
C GLU A 36 14.36 -2.10 -3.65
N THR A 37 13.89 -0.93 -4.06
CA THR A 37 13.40 0.14 -3.16
C THR A 37 11.91 0.42 -3.30
N SER A 38 11.21 -0.20 -4.26
CA SER A 38 9.79 0.05 -4.48
C SER A 38 9.00 -1.17 -4.96
N SER A 39 7.70 -1.16 -4.72
CA SER A 39 6.74 -2.09 -5.32
C SER A 39 5.47 -1.35 -5.68
N GLU A 40 4.93 -1.61 -6.86
CA GLU A 40 3.70 -0.98 -7.34
C GLU A 40 2.60 -2.01 -7.58
N PHE A 41 1.39 -1.62 -7.22
CA PHE A 41 0.19 -2.44 -7.31
C PHE A 41 -0.93 -1.64 -7.94
N ARG A 42 -1.77 -2.30 -8.73
CA ARG A 42 -3.02 -1.74 -9.27
C ARG A 42 -4.18 -2.42 -8.57
N LEU A 43 -5.07 -1.63 -7.97
CA LEU A 43 -6.33 -2.10 -7.39
C LEU A 43 -7.38 -2.35 -8.50
N ALA A 44 -8.47 -3.05 -8.17
CA ALA A 44 -9.43 -3.57 -9.14
C ALA A 44 -10.01 -2.52 -10.09
N LYS A 45 -10.21 -1.29 -9.62
CA LYS A 45 -10.76 -0.16 -10.38
C LYS A 45 -9.68 0.79 -10.90
N GLY A 46 -8.40 0.44 -10.74
CA GLY A 46 -7.29 1.10 -11.43
C GLY A 46 -6.44 2.02 -10.56
N SER A 47 -6.77 2.24 -9.28
CA SER A 47 -5.91 3.03 -8.39
C SER A 47 -4.55 2.37 -8.20
N ILE A 48 -3.49 3.18 -8.16
CA ILE A 48 -2.11 2.70 -8.01
C ILE A 48 -1.65 2.88 -6.57
N VAL A 49 -1.21 1.79 -5.95
CA VAL A 49 -0.59 1.79 -4.63
C VAL A 49 0.90 1.57 -4.81
N SER A 50 1.71 2.45 -4.22
CA SER A 50 3.17 2.35 -4.25
C SER A 50 3.67 2.11 -2.83
N PHE A 51 4.46 1.07 -2.65
CA PHE A 51 5.25 0.85 -1.45
C PHE A 51 6.69 1.26 -1.73
N THR A 52 7.29 2.08 -0.86
CA THR A 52 8.66 2.55 -0.99
C THR A 52 9.46 2.26 0.29
N TYR A 53 10.66 1.73 0.10
CA TYR A 53 11.66 1.53 1.13
C TYR A 53 12.95 2.22 0.69
N VAL A 54 13.33 3.26 1.44
CA VAL A 54 14.62 3.93 1.28
C VAL A 54 15.46 3.60 2.53
N PRO A 55 16.67 3.02 2.39
CA PRO A 55 17.53 2.75 3.54
C PRO A 55 17.73 4.00 4.41
N GLY A 56 17.50 3.87 5.72
CA GLY A 56 17.59 4.99 6.66
C GLY A 56 16.34 5.87 6.74
N GLN A 57 15.28 5.60 5.97
CA GLN A 57 13.98 6.27 6.10
C GLN A 57 12.88 5.27 6.52
N PRO A 58 11.78 5.76 7.13
CA PRO A 58 10.59 4.96 7.34
C PRO A 58 10.08 4.36 6.03
N LYS A 59 9.62 3.11 6.08
CA LYS A 59 8.90 2.49 4.96
C LYS A 59 7.57 3.21 4.77
N LYS A 60 7.17 3.42 3.53
CA LYS A 60 5.98 4.21 3.20
C LYS A 60 5.09 3.50 2.19
N ILE A 61 3.79 3.43 2.45
CA ILE A 61 2.77 3.13 1.44
C ILE A 61 2.14 4.45 1.02
N THR A 62 2.13 4.71 -0.28
CA THR A 62 1.43 5.84 -0.88
C THR A 62 0.34 5.37 -1.83
N MET A 63 -0.79 6.05 -1.80
CA MET A 63 -1.86 5.86 -2.78
C MET A 63 -2.49 7.22 -3.09
N PRO A 64 -2.48 7.70 -4.35
CA PRO A 64 -3.30 8.83 -4.74
C PRO A 64 -4.77 8.42 -4.63
N ILE A 65 -5.56 9.21 -3.91
CA ILE A 65 -6.99 9.00 -3.79
C ILE A 65 -7.63 9.29 -5.14
N ASN A 66 -8.11 8.23 -5.79
CA ASN A 66 -8.93 8.36 -6.98
C ASN A 66 -10.36 8.75 -6.56
N SER A 67 -10.79 9.96 -6.93
CA SER A 67 -12.13 10.47 -6.62
C SER A 67 -13.26 9.66 -7.26
N GLU A 68 -12.98 8.91 -8.32
CA GLU A 68 -13.96 8.03 -8.97
C GLU A 68 -14.18 6.74 -8.15
N HIS A 69 -13.20 6.35 -7.35
CA HIS A 69 -13.16 5.06 -6.65
C HIS A 69 -12.74 5.19 -5.17
N PRO A 70 -13.46 5.99 -4.35
CA PRO A 70 -13.09 6.22 -2.95
C PRO A 70 -13.15 4.94 -2.10
N GLY A 71 -13.90 3.92 -2.52
CA GLY A 71 -13.98 2.63 -1.81
C GLY A 71 -12.65 1.87 -1.79
N GLU A 72 -11.82 2.01 -2.83
CA GLU A 72 -10.51 1.33 -2.88
C GLU A 72 -9.56 1.81 -1.79
N PHE A 73 -9.71 3.05 -1.34
CA PHE A 73 -9.02 3.58 -0.18
C PHE A 73 -9.44 2.87 1.12
N VAL A 74 -10.75 2.64 1.29
CA VAL A 74 -11.28 1.97 2.48
C VAL A 74 -10.80 0.53 2.54
N ASP A 75 -10.78 -0.16 1.39
CA ASP A 75 -10.27 -1.53 1.28
C ASP A 75 -8.79 -1.61 1.66
N LEU A 76 -7.97 -0.67 1.16
CA LEU A 76 -6.55 -0.60 1.50
C LEU A 76 -6.32 -0.29 2.99
N ALA A 77 -7.04 0.69 3.54
CA ALA A 77 -6.93 1.05 4.95
C ALA A 77 -7.31 -0.13 5.86
N THR A 78 -8.41 -0.81 5.54
CA THR A 78 -8.90 -1.99 6.26
C THR A 78 -7.91 -3.15 6.20
N ALA A 79 -7.33 -3.41 5.02
CA ALA A 79 -6.32 -4.47 4.85
C ALA A 79 -5.07 -4.21 5.71
N ILE A 80 -4.63 -2.95 5.80
CA ILE A 80 -3.49 -2.55 6.62
C ILE A 80 -3.82 -2.62 8.12
N GLU A 81 -5.00 -2.17 8.53
CA GLU A 81 -5.45 -2.24 9.93
C GLU A 81 -5.51 -3.69 10.43
N ASN A 82 -6.12 -4.58 9.65
CA ASN A 82 -6.20 -6.01 9.99
C ASN A 82 -4.80 -6.64 10.15
N PHE A 83 -3.85 -6.25 9.31
CA PHE A 83 -2.47 -6.73 9.44
C PHE A 83 -1.82 -6.26 10.74
N MET A 84 -1.96 -4.97 11.08
CA MET A 84 -1.38 -4.40 12.29
C MET A 84 -2.00 -4.96 13.57
N ALA A 85 -3.26 -5.40 13.52
CA ALA A 85 -3.91 -6.09 14.64
C ALA A 85 -3.41 -7.53 14.86
N THR A 86 -2.74 -8.12 13.86
CA THR A 86 -2.24 -9.51 13.88
C THR A 86 -0.72 -9.66 14.03
N ALA A 87 0.02 -8.55 14.00
CA ALA A 87 1.49 -8.51 14.05
C ALA A 87 2.00 -8.07 15.43
#